data_AF-A0A5C2SKN9-F1
#
_entry.id   AF-A0A5C2SKN9-F1
#
_cell.length_a   1.000
_cell.length_b   1.000
_cell.length_c   1.000
_cell.angle_alpha   90.00
_cell.angle_beta   90.00
_cell.angle_gamma   90.00
#
_symmetry.space_group_name_H-M   'P 1'
#
loop_
_entity.id
_entity.type
_entity.pdbx_description
1 polymer ?
#
loop_
_entity_poly.entity_id
_entity_poly.type
_entity_poly.pdbx_seq_one_letter_code
_entity_poly.pdbx_strand_id
1 'polypeptide(L)'
;MSLTNMSCYHQERFDDPDCKSVATGGPHAQDNIAIAIHELSEAPYGHVADPPKLSQSVFTLTPFDVIAVILEFSDFRLLAAWRTTCRVCYNMVTRYLRRRYQTLVGRFVPNVSLFDALLRRHGAIVSGSVALRFFLPFATWEPNDLDVYVPYTQFRPFVRAITDAAGLNFTLIAPEDSTASAPIHDDAPTPAAGPPAAGAVEVDQPAPGDEAVHHGDNDIAAASDDAVEATTPPEEHHPSSPTGFHHVEQFSTPSGNHVRVDVITALSDNPVYCLQRFWSQLVMNFLRSDACVCGFPLETLQGYGNYKSPITPRNGVALDKYRSRGFHLEPRTHGELNDNPNPASFGGPTPLVWPLTAGLRTSDLHLPIQPTIDGWITSSSWAAATREHSLIPPPNTLHADNLFDLPLIRVVLCNVAPDESFYHNTFE
;
A
#
# COMPACT_ATOMS: atom_id res chain seq x y z
N MET A 1 24.42 36.61 1.42
CA MET A 1 23.45 36.92 2.49
C MET A 1 22.06 36.74 1.91
N SER A 2 21.26 35.89 2.56
CA SER A 2 19.81 35.69 2.44
C SER A 2 19.21 35.38 1.05
N LEU A 3 18.96 34.09 0.80
CA LEU A 3 17.83 33.65 -0.04
C LEU A 3 16.80 33.01 0.88
N THR A 4 15.67 33.68 1.00
CA THR A 4 14.45 33.22 1.65
C THR A 4 13.33 33.25 0.63
N ASN A 5 12.49 32.21 0.66
CA ASN A 5 11.13 32.11 0.14
C ASN A 5 10.91 31.75 -1.34
N MET A 6 10.73 30.44 -1.59
CA MET A 6 9.61 29.96 -2.40
C MET A 6 8.84 28.90 -1.59
N SER A 7 7.81 29.37 -0.90
CA SER A 7 6.71 28.58 -0.33
C SER A 7 5.43 29.33 -0.68
N CYS A 8 4.32 28.59 -0.83
CA CYS A 8 2.96 29.03 -1.17
C CYS A 8 2.62 29.04 -2.68
N TYR A 9 2.20 27.88 -3.19
CA TYR A 9 1.12 27.83 -4.18
C TYR A 9 -0.18 27.67 -3.38
N HIS A 10 -0.85 28.80 -3.12
CA HIS A 10 -2.22 28.83 -2.62
C HIS A 10 -3.13 29.30 -3.74
N GLN A 11 -4.25 28.62 -3.86
CA GLN A 11 -5.29 28.81 -4.86
C GLN A 11 -6.06 30.11 -4.56
N GLU A 12 -5.85 31.15 -5.35
CA GLU A 12 -6.71 32.33 -5.38
C GLU A 12 -7.44 32.43 -6.74
N ARG A 13 -8.73 32.79 -6.63
CA ARG A 13 -9.68 33.00 -7.73
C ARG A 13 -9.18 34.05 -8.71
N PHE A 14 -9.25 33.76 -10.00
CA PHE A 14 -9.17 34.76 -11.07
C PHE A 14 -10.56 35.08 -11.60
N ASP A 15 -11.06 36.27 -11.27
CA ASP A 15 -12.01 37.02 -12.09
C ASP A 15 -11.21 38.16 -12.75
N ASP A 16 -10.50 37.85 -13.84
CA ASP A 16 -9.84 38.86 -14.70
C ASP A 16 -10.26 38.61 -16.17
N PRO A 17 -11.09 39.48 -16.77
CA PRO A 17 -11.62 39.28 -18.11
C PRO A 17 -10.65 39.56 -19.27
N ASP A 18 -9.41 40.00 -19.02
CA ASP A 18 -8.52 40.47 -20.11
C ASP A 18 -7.23 39.67 -20.36
N CYS A 19 -7.05 38.51 -19.74
CA CYS A 19 -5.88 37.65 -20.02
C CYS A 19 -6.13 36.67 -21.18
N LYS A 20 -6.01 37.14 -22.42
CA LYS A 20 -5.93 36.28 -23.62
C LYS A 20 -4.47 35.98 -23.97
N SER A 21 -4.22 34.68 -24.17
CA SER A 21 -3.01 34.01 -24.68
C SER A 21 -1.95 33.62 -23.64
N VAL A 22 -1.95 32.33 -23.28
CA VAL A 22 -0.82 31.38 -23.43
C VAL A 22 -1.25 30.00 -22.87
N ALA A 23 -0.96 28.95 -23.67
CA ALA A 23 -1.01 27.51 -23.35
C ALA A 23 -2.38 26.83 -23.12
N THR A 24 -3.20 26.74 -24.17
CA THR A 24 -4.14 25.61 -24.32
C THR A 24 -3.41 24.46 -25.00
N GLY A 25 -3.16 23.36 -24.27
CA GLY A 25 -2.87 22.08 -24.90
C GLY A 25 -4.06 21.71 -25.79
N GLY A 26 -3.81 21.52 -27.08
CA GLY A 26 -4.88 21.22 -28.04
C GLY A 26 -5.54 19.86 -27.76
N PRO A 27 -6.80 19.66 -28.21
CA PRO A 27 -7.60 18.43 -27.97
C PRO A 27 -6.86 17.14 -28.38
N HIS A 28 -5.96 17.21 -29.35
CA HIS A 28 -5.14 16.07 -29.79
C HIS A 28 -4.21 15.47 -28.72
N ALA A 29 -3.78 16.22 -27.71
CA ALA A 29 -2.92 15.68 -26.66
C ALA A 29 -3.68 14.72 -25.73
N GLN A 30 -4.94 15.04 -25.41
CA GLN A 30 -5.80 14.17 -24.60
C GLN A 30 -6.23 12.93 -25.39
N ASP A 31 -6.54 13.08 -26.68
CA ASP A 31 -6.90 11.96 -27.55
C ASP A 31 -5.72 10.98 -27.75
N ASN A 32 -4.50 11.48 -27.94
CA ASN A 32 -3.31 10.63 -28.07
C ASN A 32 -2.96 9.89 -26.77
N ILE A 33 -3.20 10.49 -25.61
CA ILE A 33 -3.03 9.85 -24.30
C ILE A 33 -4.08 8.74 -24.12
N ALA A 34 -5.34 9.00 -24.48
CA ALA A 34 -6.41 8.00 -24.40
C ALA A 34 -6.15 6.79 -25.32
N ILE A 35 -5.64 7.01 -26.53
CA ILE A 35 -5.26 5.94 -27.47
C ILE A 35 -4.10 5.09 -26.92
N ALA A 36 -3.03 5.73 -26.42
CA ALA A 36 -1.89 5.00 -25.88
C ALA A 36 -2.26 4.18 -24.62
N ILE A 37 -3.19 4.68 -23.79
CA ILE A 37 -3.69 3.96 -22.61
C ILE A 37 -4.59 2.78 -23.04
N HIS A 38 -5.47 2.99 -24.03
CA HIS A 38 -6.39 1.97 -24.54
C HIS A 38 -5.65 0.82 -25.26
N GLU A 39 -4.62 1.13 -26.05
CA GLU A 39 -3.78 0.12 -26.70
C GLU A 39 -2.99 -0.74 -25.69
N LEU A 40 -2.65 -0.17 -24.53
CA LEU A 40 -1.96 -0.90 -23.46
C LEU A 40 -2.91 -1.71 -22.55
N SER A 41 -4.20 -1.35 -22.46
CA SER A 41 -5.16 -2.01 -21.57
C SER A 41 -5.90 -3.21 -22.19
N GLU A 42 -6.04 -3.26 -23.51
CA GLU A 42 -6.89 -4.24 -24.23
C GLU A 42 -6.16 -5.50 -24.70
N ALA A 43 -4.89 -5.73 -24.34
CA ALA A 43 -4.17 -6.94 -24.77
C ALA A 43 -4.76 -8.20 -24.10
N PRO A 44 -5.35 -9.14 -24.85
CA PRO A 44 -6.04 -10.29 -24.27
C PRO A 44 -5.07 -11.25 -23.58
N TYR A 45 -5.47 -11.73 -22.41
CA TYR A 45 -4.82 -12.81 -21.66
C TYR A 45 -4.98 -14.15 -22.40
N GLY A 46 -4.21 -14.36 -23.46
CA GLY A 46 -4.23 -15.61 -24.22
C GLY A 46 -3.21 -15.57 -25.35
N HIS A 47 -2.14 -16.35 -25.20
CA HIS A 47 -0.93 -16.39 -26.00
C HIS A 47 0.06 -15.23 -25.77
N VAL A 48 1.10 -15.54 -24.98
CA VAL A 48 2.31 -14.73 -24.84
C VAL A 48 3.09 -14.79 -26.15
N ALA A 49 2.67 -14.01 -27.15
CA ALA A 49 3.63 -13.48 -28.11
C ALA A 49 4.60 -12.58 -27.34
N ASP A 50 5.88 -12.59 -27.69
CA ASP A 50 6.85 -11.67 -27.08
C ASP A 50 6.27 -10.25 -27.11
N PRO A 51 6.14 -9.58 -25.96
CA PRO A 51 5.57 -8.25 -25.93
C PRO A 51 6.35 -7.37 -26.90
N PRO A 52 5.66 -6.57 -27.76
CA PRO A 52 6.35 -5.71 -28.70
C PRO A 52 7.36 -4.88 -27.92
N LYS A 53 8.64 -5.03 -28.27
CA LYS A 53 9.70 -4.21 -27.68
C LYS A 53 9.40 -2.77 -28.06
N LEU A 54 8.80 -2.02 -27.15
CA LEU A 54 8.68 -0.57 -27.24
C LEU A 54 10.08 -0.05 -27.59
N SER A 55 10.22 0.50 -28.80
CA SER A 55 11.53 0.94 -29.27
C SER A 55 12.01 2.05 -28.34
N GLN A 56 13.29 2.01 -27.94
CA GLN A 56 13.92 3.02 -27.09
C GLN A 56 13.73 4.46 -27.63
N SER A 57 13.41 4.60 -28.92
CA SER A 57 13.12 5.87 -29.58
C SER A 57 11.85 6.57 -29.06
N VAL A 58 10.84 5.84 -28.57
CA VAL A 58 9.60 6.46 -28.05
C VAL A 58 9.89 7.19 -26.74
N PHE A 59 10.60 6.55 -25.81
CA PHE A 59 10.93 7.15 -24.51
C PHE A 59 11.94 8.30 -24.56
N THR A 60 12.73 8.40 -25.64
CA THR A 60 13.69 9.50 -25.80
C THR A 60 13.05 10.78 -26.32
N LEU A 61 11.86 10.69 -26.93
CA LEU A 61 11.16 11.82 -27.52
C LEU A 61 10.01 12.34 -26.65
N THR A 62 9.43 11.49 -25.79
CA THR A 62 8.34 11.91 -24.90
C THR A 62 8.86 12.84 -23.80
N PRO A 63 8.34 14.07 -23.67
CA PRO A 63 8.69 14.98 -22.59
C PRO A 63 8.40 14.39 -21.20
N PHE A 64 9.23 14.72 -20.21
CA PHE A 64 9.15 14.14 -18.86
C PHE A 64 7.85 14.48 -18.12
N ASP A 65 7.30 15.67 -18.36
CA ASP A 65 6.02 16.13 -17.83
C ASP A 65 4.84 15.29 -18.35
N VAL A 66 4.85 14.91 -19.63
CA VAL A 66 3.85 14.00 -20.20
C VAL A 66 3.91 12.63 -19.52
N ILE A 67 5.11 12.10 -19.30
CA ILE A 67 5.29 10.83 -18.56
C ILE A 67 4.77 10.96 -17.13
N ALA A 68 5.04 12.06 -16.45
CA ALA A 68 4.56 12.29 -15.09
C ALA A 68 3.02 12.27 -15.02
N VAL A 69 2.35 12.89 -15.99
CA VAL A 69 0.89 12.85 -16.11
C VAL A 69 0.41 11.41 -16.35
N ILE A 70 1.02 10.67 -17.26
CA ILE A 70 0.65 9.25 -17.50
C ILE A 70 0.76 8.43 -16.20
N LEU A 71 1.84 8.59 -15.44
CA LEU A 71 2.02 7.89 -14.16
C LEU A 71 0.98 8.29 -13.11
N GLU A 72 0.55 9.56 -13.09
CA GLU A 72 -0.50 10.05 -12.19
C GLU A 72 -1.86 9.41 -12.47
N PHE A 73 -2.17 9.20 -13.75
CA PHE A 73 -3.40 8.53 -14.21
C PHE A 73 -3.25 7.01 -14.42
N SER A 74 -2.14 6.41 -13.97
CA SER A 74 -1.95 4.97 -14.01
C SER A 74 -2.41 4.31 -12.70
N ASP A 75 -3.16 3.22 -12.82
CA ASP A 75 -3.42 2.33 -11.68
C ASP A 75 -2.18 1.48 -11.33
N PHE A 76 -2.24 0.72 -10.24
CA PHE A 76 -1.12 -0.13 -9.84
C PHE A 76 -0.87 -1.31 -10.81
N ARG A 77 -1.81 -1.68 -11.68
CA ARG A 77 -1.56 -2.73 -12.68
C ARG A 77 -0.70 -2.17 -13.82
N LEU A 78 -1.06 -1.00 -14.33
CA LEU A 78 -0.30 -0.31 -15.37
C LEU A 78 1.07 0.10 -14.87
N LEU A 79 1.19 0.62 -13.64
CA LEU A 79 2.50 0.90 -13.02
C LEU A 79 3.36 -0.37 -12.90
N ALA A 80 2.75 -1.55 -12.67
CA ALA A 80 3.46 -2.83 -12.64
C ALA A 80 4.08 -3.13 -13.99
N ALA A 81 3.27 -3.05 -15.05
CA ALA A 81 3.69 -3.27 -16.42
C ALA A 81 4.81 -2.30 -16.81
N TRP A 82 4.69 -1.02 -16.46
CA TRP A 82 5.73 -0.03 -16.71
C TRP A 82 7.07 -0.41 -16.08
N ARG A 83 7.08 -0.89 -14.83
CA ARG A 83 8.32 -1.31 -14.15
C ARG A 83 9.05 -2.47 -14.81
N THR A 84 8.34 -3.33 -15.53
CA THR A 84 8.94 -4.51 -16.20
C THR A 84 9.49 -4.19 -17.60
N THR A 85 9.14 -3.04 -18.17
CA THR A 85 9.59 -2.67 -19.53
C THR A 85 11.10 -2.41 -19.62
N CYS A 86 11.64 -1.52 -18.78
CA CYS A 86 13.04 -1.16 -18.77
C CYS A 86 13.48 -0.50 -17.45
N ARG A 87 14.80 -0.35 -17.25
CA ARG A 87 15.38 0.28 -16.05
C ARG A 87 14.97 1.74 -15.87
N VAL A 88 14.74 2.47 -16.96
CA VAL A 88 14.28 3.88 -16.90
C VAL A 88 12.87 3.95 -16.35
N CYS A 89 11.93 3.18 -16.93
CA CYS A 89 10.55 3.09 -16.44
C CYS A 89 10.48 2.59 -14.99
N TYR A 90 11.30 1.59 -14.65
CA TYR A 90 11.43 1.12 -13.27
C TYR A 90 11.77 2.27 -12.30
N ASN A 91 12.79 3.06 -12.64
CA ASN A 91 13.22 4.18 -11.80
C ASN A 91 12.17 5.30 -11.77
N MET A 92 11.52 5.61 -12.89
CA MET A 92 10.45 6.61 -12.98
C MET A 92 9.27 6.24 -12.09
N VAL A 93 8.74 5.02 -12.22
CA VAL A 93 7.65 4.52 -11.38
C VAL A 93 8.06 4.50 -9.91
N THR A 94 9.28 4.05 -9.59
CA THR A 94 9.76 4.02 -8.19
C THR A 94 9.82 5.42 -7.59
N ARG A 95 10.32 6.42 -8.34
CA ARG A 95 10.34 7.83 -7.91
C ARG A 95 8.93 8.40 -7.76
N TYR A 96 8.03 8.09 -8.69
CA TYR A 96 6.62 8.50 -8.61
C TYR A 96 5.96 7.95 -7.34
N LEU A 97 6.08 6.64 -7.08
CA LEU A 97 5.55 6.00 -5.88
C LEU A 97 6.16 6.59 -4.60
N ARG A 98 7.47 6.87 -4.59
CA ARG A 98 8.13 7.53 -3.45
C ARG A 98 7.60 8.94 -3.21
N ARG A 99 7.42 9.74 -4.25
CA ARG A 99 6.82 11.08 -4.14
C ARG A 99 5.40 11.00 -3.60
N ARG A 100 4.60 10.05 -4.11
CA ARG A 100 3.25 9.79 -3.64
C ARG A 100 3.20 9.41 -2.15
N TYR A 101 4.10 8.54 -1.69
CA TYR A 101 4.27 8.22 -0.27
C TYR A 101 4.56 9.48 0.56
N GLN A 102 5.54 10.29 0.12
CA GLN A 102 5.93 11.51 0.82
C GLN A 102 4.81 12.54 0.88
N THR A 103 4.06 12.72 -0.20
CA THR A 103 2.89 13.61 -0.23
C THR A 103 1.81 13.14 0.76
N LEU A 104 1.48 11.85 0.77
CA LEU A 104 0.45 11.32 1.66
C LEU A 104 0.85 11.39 3.13
N VAL A 105 2.06 10.95 3.48
CA VAL A 105 2.56 10.94 4.87
C VAL A 105 2.90 12.35 5.36
N GLY A 106 3.41 13.22 4.49
CA GLY A 106 3.81 14.59 4.82
C GLY A 106 2.66 15.49 5.26
N ARG A 107 1.40 15.11 4.99
CA ARG A 107 0.22 15.79 5.55
C ARG A 107 0.11 15.63 7.07
N PHE A 108 0.58 14.50 7.58
CA PHE A 108 0.50 14.15 8.99
C PHE A 108 1.79 14.51 9.72
N VAL A 109 2.95 14.40 9.05
CA VAL A 109 4.25 14.45 9.71
C VAL A 109 5.09 15.62 9.19
N PRO A 110 5.63 16.49 10.07
CA PRO A 110 6.36 17.69 9.66
C PRO A 110 7.68 17.38 8.94
N ASN A 111 8.30 16.23 9.23
CA ASN A 111 9.55 15.80 8.60
C ASN A 111 9.47 14.31 8.23
N VAL A 112 9.09 14.04 6.99
CA VAL A 112 8.94 12.66 6.46
C VAL A 112 10.26 11.89 6.50
N SER A 113 11.40 12.53 6.23
CA SER A 113 12.70 11.85 6.24
C SER A 113 13.12 11.40 7.65
N LEU A 114 12.87 12.23 8.67
CA LEU A 114 13.10 11.83 10.08
C LEU A 114 12.14 10.70 10.48
N PHE A 115 10.86 10.83 10.10
CA PHE A 115 9.86 9.80 10.36
C PHE A 115 10.20 8.46 9.69
N ASP A 116 10.68 8.48 8.45
CA ASP A 116 11.17 7.31 7.75
C ASP A 116 12.32 6.61 8.48
N ALA A 117 13.24 7.39 9.05
CA ALA A 117 14.33 6.85 9.85
C ALA A 117 13.80 6.19 11.13
N LEU A 118 12.78 6.78 11.78
CA LEU A 118 12.13 6.18 12.95
C LEU A 118 11.35 4.90 12.59
N LEU A 119 10.61 4.89 11.48
CA LEU A 119 9.91 3.69 11.00
C LEU A 119 10.91 2.54 10.77
N ARG A 120 12.04 2.81 10.11
CA ARG A 120 13.10 1.81 9.90
C ARG A 120 13.71 1.34 11.20
N ARG A 121 14.15 2.28 12.05
CA ARG A 121 14.84 1.98 13.31
C ARG A 121 14.00 1.14 14.27
N HIS A 122 12.69 1.41 14.32
CA HIS A 122 11.78 0.73 15.23
C HIS A 122 10.98 -0.38 14.57
N GLY A 123 11.26 -0.67 13.29
CA GLY A 123 10.55 -1.69 12.52
C GLY A 123 9.04 -1.45 12.48
N ALA A 124 8.62 -0.18 12.49
CA ALA A 124 7.23 0.24 12.44
C ALA A 124 6.75 0.40 10.99
N ILE A 125 5.43 0.30 10.78
CA ILE A 125 4.77 0.42 9.48
C ILE A 125 3.61 1.40 9.55
N VAL A 126 3.29 2.04 8.42
CA VAL A 126 2.06 2.82 8.25
C VAL A 126 1.01 1.92 7.62
N SER A 127 -0.24 1.93 8.09
CA SER A 127 -1.33 1.16 7.49
C SER A 127 -2.64 1.96 7.48
N GLY A 128 -3.79 1.31 7.55
CA GLY A 128 -5.10 1.94 7.61
C GLY A 128 -5.47 2.75 6.36
N SER A 129 -6.18 3.87 6.57
CA SER A 129 -6.71 4.69 5.47
C SER A 129 -5.61 5.30 4.60
N VAL A 130 -4.47 5.67 5.18
CA VAL A 130 -3.33 6.23 4.43
C VAL A 130 -2.73 5.20 3.48
N ALA A 131 -2.48 3.97 3.96
CA ALA A 131 -1.98 2.90 3.11
C ALA A 131 -2.98 2.52 2.01
N LEU A 132 -4.28 2.46 2.32
CA LEU A 132 -5.30 2.20 1.32
C LEU A 132 -5.37 3.31 0.25
N ARG A 133 -5.33 4.58 0.66
CA ARG A 133 -5.29 5.74 -0.26
C ARG A 133 -4.06 5.70 -1.16
N PHE A 134 -2.93 5.21 -0.64
CA PHE A 134 -1.72 5.04 -1.45
C PHE A 134 -1.95 4.11 -2.65
N PHE A 135 -2.71 3.03 -2.51
CA PHE A 135 -2.99 2.10 -3.60
C PHE A 135 -4.09 2.54 -4.57
N LEU A 136 -4.87 3.57 -4.20
CA LEU A 136 -6.06 4.00 -4.95
C LEU A 136 -5.91 5.46 -5.44
N PRO A 137 -5.25 5.72 -6.59
CA PRO A 137 -5.08 7.06 -7.16
C PRO A 137 -6.37 7.86 -7.27
N PHE A 138 -7.43 7.20 -7.69
CA PHE A 138 -8.69 7.83 -8.05
C PHE A 138 -9.73 7.84 -6.92
N ALA A 139 -9.32 7.46 -5.71
CA ALA A 139 -10.19 7.59 -4.54
C ALA A 139 -10.58 9.06 -4.34
N THR A 140 -11.88 9.31 -4.20
CA THR A 140 -12.48 10.63 -3.97
C THR A 140 -12.53 11.03 -2.49
N TRP A 141 -12.04 10.15 -1.61
CA TRP A 141 -11.96 10.36 -0.17
C TRP A 141 -10.50 10.58 0.25
N GLU A 142 -10.31 11.25 1.40
CA GLU A 142 -9.00 11.50 1.98
C GLU A 142 -8.89 10.91 3.39
N PRO A 143 -7.72 10.42 3.81
CA PRO A 143 -7.51 9.94 5.18
C PRO A 143 -7.48 11.12 6.16
N ASN A 144 -8.15 10.95 7.30
CA ASN A 144 -8.23 11.96 8.37
C ASN A 144 -7.23 11.71 9.50
N ASP A 145 -6.65 10.51 9.53
CA ASP A 145 -5.72 10.02 10.53
C ASP A 145 -4.58 9.21 9.89
N LEU A 146 -3.47 9.08 10.62
CA LEU A 146 -2.35 8.22 10.27
C LEU A 146 -2.22 7.10 11.30
N ASP A 147 -2.43 5.85 10.86
CA ASP A 147 -2.22 4.67 11.69
C ASP A 147 -0.78 4.14 11.56
N VAL A 148 -0.06 4.09 12.69
CA VAL A 148 1.31 3.57 12.77
C VAL A 148 1.36 2.34 13.67
N TYR A 149 1.74 1.19 13.12
CA TYR A 149 1.83 -0.07 13.85
C TYR A 149 3.28 -0.33 14.24
N VAL A 150 3.50 -0.61 15.51
CA VAL A 150 4.83 -0.74 16.10
C VAL A 150 4.96 -2.13 16.75
N PRO A 151 6.09 -2.85 16.55
CA PRO A 151 6.40 -4.06 17.30
C PRO A 151 6.27 -3.84 18.81
N TYR A 152 5.83 -4.86 19.55
CA TYR A 152 5.61 -4.77 21.00
C TYR A 152 6.83 -4.20 21.75
N THR A 153 8.02 -4.75 21.54
CA THR A 153 9.25 -4.31 22.21
C THR A 153 9.73 -2.92 21.77
N GLN A 154 9.27 -2.43 20.62
CA GLN A 154 9.68 -1.14 20.05
C GLN A 154 8.70 0.00 20.34
N PHE A 155 7.54 -0.28 20.91
CA PHE A 155 6.49 0.73 21.14
C PHE A 155 6.97 1.90 22.01
N ARG A 156 7.47 1.64 23.22
CA ARG A 156 7.94 2.71 24.11
C ARG A 156 9.14 3.48 23.56
N PRO A 157 10.17 2.81 22.97
CA PRO A 157 11.23 3.51 22.25
C PRO A 157 10.71 4.43 21.13
N PHE A 158 9.78 3.94 20.31
CA PHE A 158 9.19 4.70 19.20
C PHE A 158 8.41 5.91 19.71
N VAL A 159 7.53 5.74 20.71
CA VAL A 159 6.77 6.83 21.33
C VAL A 159 7.70 7.92 21.87
N ARG A 160 8.77 7.56 22.59
CA ARG A 160 9.76 8.54 23.06
C ARG A 160 10.43 9.31 21.93
N ALA A 161 10.72 8.65 20.80
CA ALA A 161 11.39 9.27 19.67
C ALA A 161 10.49 10.25 18.90
N ILE A 162 9.19 9.94 18.76
CA ILE A 162 8.24 10.83 18.08
C ILE A 162 7.82 12.02 18.96
N THR A 163 7.82 11.88 20.29
CA THR A 163 7.49 12.97 21.24
C THR A 163 8.70 13.82 21.63
N ASP A 164 9.90 13.46 21.19
CA ASP A 164 11.11 14.27 21.42
C ASP A 164 10.92 15.67 20.82
N ALA A 165 11.08 16.70 21.66
CA ALA A 165 10.96 18.10 21.28
C ALA A 165 12.02 18.53 20.24
N ALA A 166 13.18 17.86 20.20
CA ALA A 166 14.19 18.05 19.17
C ALA A 166 13.90 17.24 17.89
N GLY A 167 12.96 16.29 17.96
CA GLY A 167 12.58 15.38 16.89
C GLY A 167 11.29 15.80 16.18
N LEU A 168 10.31 14.90 16.16
CA LEU A 168 9.01 15.16 15.52
C LEU A 168 8.05 15.96 16.40
N ASN A 169 8.32 16.07 17.71
CA ASN A 169 7.57 16.84 18.69
C ASN A 169 6.06 16.55 18.67
N PHE A 170 5.68 15.28 18.59
CA PHE A 170 4.28 14.87 18.70
C PHE A 170 3.79 15.08 20.13
N THR A 171 2.56 15.56 20.28
CA THR A 171 1.93 15.78 21.59
C THR A 171 0.89 14.72 21.83
N LEU A 172 0.95 14.04 22.98
CA LEU A 172 -0.04 13.05 23.37
C LEU A 172 -1.40 13.73 23.57
N ILE A 173 -2.44 13.19 22.95
CA ILE A 173 -3.82 13.63 23.16
C ILE A 173 -4.32 12.92 24.42
N ALA A 174 -4.65 13.69 25.46
CA ALA A 174 -5.16 13.12 26.70
C ALA A 174 -6.47 12.37 26.45
N PRO A 175 -6.73 11.23 27.12
CA PRO A 175 -7.99 10.48 26.97
C PRO A 175 -9.27 11.25 27.39
N GLU A 176 -9.11 12.41 28.02
CA GLU A 176 -10.10 13.06 28.89
C GLU A 176 -11.36 13.63 28.22
N ASP A 177 -11.51 13.55 26.89
CA ASP A 177 -12.74 13.98 26.20
C ASP A 177 -13.33 12.91 25.25
N SER A 178 -12.85 11.66 25.30
CA SER A 178 -13.29 10.59 24.38
C SER A 178 -14.76 10.17 24.55
N THR A 179 -15.44 10.56 25.63
CA THR A 179 -16.89 10.39 25.79
C THR A 179 -17.74 11.44 25.08
N ALA A 180 -17.13 12.51 24.54
CA ALA A 180 -17.83 13.60 23.84
C ALA A 180 -17.48 13.73 22.36
N SER A 181 -16.52 12.96 21.85
CA SER A 181 -16.33 12.77 20.41
C SER A 181 -17.51 11.98 19.87
N ALA A 182 -18.60 12.69 19.54
CA ALA A 182 -19.51 12.26 18.49
C ALA A 182 -18.65 11.70 17.35
N PRO A 183 -19.05 10.58 16.70
CA PRO A 183 -18.27 10.01 15.61
C PRO A 183 -17.87 11.17 14.71
N ILE A 184 -16.55 11.43 14.61
CA ILE A 184 -16.04 12.42 13.67
C ILE A 184 -16.64 11.94 12.36
N HIS A 185 -17.65 12.67 11.91
CA HIS A 185 -18.24 12.43 10.61
C HIS A 185 -17.06 12.66 9.68
N ASP A 186 -16.48 11.56 9.19
CA ASP A 186 -15.79 11.59 7.91
C ASP A 186 -16.85 12.23 7.01
N ASP A 187 -16.69 13.51 6.70
CA ASP A 187 -17.59 14.26 5.82
C ASP A 187 -17.57 13.52 4.49
N ALA A 188 -18.43 12.52 4.36
CA ALA A 188 -18.73 11.89 3.10
C ALA A 188 -19.17 13.07 2.22
N PRO A 189 -18.48 13.33 1.09
CA PRO A 189 -18.90 14.38 0.20
C PRO A 189 -20.38 14.12 -0.08
N THR A 190 -21.22 15.11 0.22
CA THR A 190 -22.66 15.00 -0.01
C THR A 190 -22.85 14.47 -1.42
N PRO A 191 -23.47 13.29 -1.61
CA PRO A 191 -23.57 12.70 -2.94
C PRO A 191 -24.27 13.73 -3.82
N ALA A 192 -23.58 14.19 -4.86
CA ALA A 192 -24.18 15.04 -5.87
C ALA A 192 -25.43 14.30 -6.36
N ALA A 193 -26.60 14.93 -6.22
CA ALA A 193 -27.88 14.32 -6.51
C ALA A 193 -27.87 13.72 -7.93
N GLY A 194 -27.75 12.40 -8.00
CA GLY A 194 -27.86 11.66 -9.24
C GLY A 194 -29.31 11.67 -9.73
N PRO A 195 -29.55 11.62 -11.04
CA PRO A 195 -30.91 11.57 -11.59
C PRO A 195 -31.63 10.26 -11.18
N PRO A 196 -32.96 10.29 -11.05
CA PRO A 196 -33.74 9.16 -10.55
C PRO A 196 -33.61 7.94 -11.48
N ALA A 197 -33.17 6.81 -10.90
CA ALA A 197 -33.13 5.52 -11.57
C ALA A 197 -34.56 4.98 -11.76
N ALA A 198 -34.88 4.61 -13.00
CA ALA A 198 -36.13 3.98 -13.38
C ALA A 198 -36.08 2.45 -13.16
N GLY A 199 -37.13 1.92 -12.53
CA GLY A 199 -37.65 0.56 -12.74
C GLY A 199 -36.81 -0.61 -12.24
N ALA A 200 -37.05 -1.06 -11.00
CA ALA A 200 -36.67 -2.40 -10.56
C ALA A 200 -37.75 -3.42 -10.97
N VAL A 201 -37.34 -4.48 -11.65
CA VAL A 201 -38.14 -5.68 -11.91
C VAL A 201 -37.94 -6.64 -10.75
N GLU A 202 -39.05 -7.02 -10.14
CA GLU A 202 -39.16 -7.98 -9.04
C GLU A 202 -38.93 -9.40 -9.59
N VAL A 203 -37.91 -10.11 -9.08
CA VAL A 203 -37.64 -11.52 -9.39
C VAL A 203 -37.87 -12.33 -8.13
N ASP A 204 -38.89 -13.19 -8.22
CA ASP A 204 -39.34 -14.14 -7.20
C ASP A 204 -38.29 -15.24 -6.95
N GLN A 205 -37.94 -15.51 -5.69
CA GLN A 205 -37.08 -16.64 -5.29
C GLN A 205 -37.91 -17.71 -4.57
N PRO A 206 -37.73 -19.01 -4.87
CA PRO A 206 -38.41 -20.08 -4.15
C PRO A 206 -37.67 -20.49 -2.87
N ALA A 207 -38.45 -20.96 -1.90
CA ALA A 207 -38.05 -21.37 -0.55
C ALA A 207 -37.10 -22.61 -0.53
N PRO A 208 -36.26 -22.75 0.52
CA PRO A 208 -35.37 -23.90 0.66
C PRO A 208 -36.10 -25.10 1.29
N GLY A 209 -35.83 -26.28 0.74
CA GLY A 209 -36.24 -27.58 1.28
C GLY A 209 -35.25 -28.10 2.32
N ASP A 210 -35.82 -28.73 3.35
CA ASP A 210 -35.13 -29.49 4.39
C ASP A 210 -34.43 -30.73 3.82
N GLU A 211 -33.13 -30.91 4.09
CA GLU A 211 -32.49 -32.23 4.00
C GLU A 211 -31.64 -32.54 5.24
N ALA A 212 -31.76 -33.81 5.63
CA ALA A 212 -31.44 -34.37 6.92
C ALA A 212 -29.94 -34.72 7.09
N VAL A 213 -29.47 -34.58 8.33
CA VAL A 213 -28.14 -34.95 8.79
C VAL A 213 -28.05 -36.46 9.03
N HIS A 214 -27.09 -37.13 8.38
CA HIS A 214 -26.72 -38.52 8.67
C HIS A 214 -25.34 -38.54 9.34
N HIS A 215 -25.27 -39.02 10.58
CA HIS A 215 -24.03 -39.30 11.31
C HIS A 215 -23.34 -40.56 10.78
N GLY A 216 -22.04 -40.48 10.55
CA GLY A 216 -21.15 -41.61 10.30
C GLY A 216 -19.83 -41.39 11.01
N ASP A 217 -19.67 -42.08 12.13
CA ASP A 217 -18.42 -42.25 12.86
C ASP A 217 -17.37 -42.96 11.99
N ASN A 218 -16.12 -42.52 12.07
CA ASN A 218 -14.98 -43.35 11.66
C ASN A 218 -13.79 -43.09 12.57
N ASP A 219 -13.57 -44.07 13.44
CA ASP A 219 -12.34 -44.32 14.18
C ASP A 219 -11.20 -44.66 13.20
N ILE A 220 -10.11 -43.90 13.24
CA ILE A 220 -8.81 -44.36 12.72
C ILE A 220 -7.73 -44.08 13.78
N ALA A 221 -7.24 -45.19 14.33
CA ALA A 221 -6.03 -45.24 15.15
C ALA A 221 -4.79 -44.86 14.32
N ALA A 222 -3.91 -44.04 14.90
CA ALA A 222 -2.57 -43.82 14.39
C ALA A 222 -1.56 -44.02 15.53
N ALA A 223 -0.57 -44.85 15.21
CA ALA A 223 0.54 -45.25 16.04
C ALA A 223 1.62 -44.15 16.14
N SER A 224 2.43 -44.34 17.17
CA SER A 224 3.69 -43.68 17.55
C SER A 224 4.63 -43.31 16.41
N ASP A 225 5.33 -42.18 16.57
CA ASP A 225 6.78 -42.11 16.33
C ASP A 225 7.41 -40.97 17.15
N ASP A 226 8.41 -41.34 17.95
CA ASP A 226 9.25 -40.47 18.78
C ASP A 226 10.21 -39.68 17.89
N ALA A 227 10.01 -38.36 17.79
CA ALA A 227 10.97 -37.42 17.22
C ALA A 227 11.39 -36.39 18.28
N VAL A 228 12.69 -36.30 18.50
CA VAL A 228 13.34 -35.43 19.49
C VAL A 228 13.08 -33.96 19.13
N GLU A 229 12.17 -33.36 19.89
CA GLU A 229 11.72 -31.97 19.79
C GLU A 229 12.83 -31.03 20.30
N ALA A 230 13.42 -30.25 19.38
CA ALA A 230 14.25 -29.11 19.77
C ALA A 230 13.33 -28.11 20.46
N THR A 231 13.51 -27.94 21.77
CA THR A 231 12.72 -27.04 22.61
C THR A 231 12.78 -25.61 22.07
N THR A 232 11.76 -25.22 21.31
CA THR A 232 11.40 -23.83 21.06
C THR A 232 11.19 -23.16 22.42
N PRO A 233 11.72 -21.94 22.65
CA PRO A 233 11.45 -21.23 23.89
C PRO A 233 9.93 -21.14 24.09
N PRO A 234 9.44 -21.35 25.32
CA PRO A 234 8.01 -21.43 25.60
C PRO A 234 7.33 -20.18 25.04
N GLU A 235 6.43 -20.40 24.09
CA GLU A 235 5.60 -19.36 23.49
C GLU A 235 4.83 -18.71 24.64
N GLU A 236 5.20 -17.48 25.02
CA GLU A 236 4.53 -16.77 26.10
C GLU A 236 3.05 -16.69 25.75
N HIS A 237 2.22 -17.39 26.51
CA HIS A 237 0.76 -17.36 26.38
C HIS A 237 0.28 -15.94 26.72
N HIS A 238 0.29 -15.06 25.73
CA HIS A 238 -0.36 -13.77 25.83
C HIS A 238 -1.88 -13.99 25.88
N PRO A 239 -2.61 -13.31 26.79
CA PRO A 239 -4.06 -13.39 26.83
C PRO A 239 -4.61 -13.06 25.44
N SER A 240 -5.53 -13.89 24.97
CA SER A 240 -6.09 -13.87 23.61
C SER A 240 -6.95 -12.62 23.39
N SER A 241 -6.31 -11.45 23.26
CA SER A 241 -6.99 -10.24 22.83
C SER A 241 -7.49 -10.46 21.39
N PRO A 242 -8.82 -10.39 21.16
CA PRO A 242 -9.40 -10.69 19.85
C PRO A 242 -8.97 -9.68 18.78
N THR A 243 -8.46 -8.51 19.17
CA THR A 243 -8.15 -7.41 18.25
C THR A 243 -6.76 -7.49 17.63
N GLY A 244 -5.85 -8.34 18.15
CA GLY A 244 -4.49 -8.47 17.61
C GLY A 244 -3.51 -7.35 17.96
N PHE A 245 -3.95 -6.34 18.71
CA PHE A 245 -3.11 -5.26 19.24
C PHE A 245 -3.27 -5.12 20.75
N HIS A 246 -2.25 -4.58 21.40
CA HIS A 246 -2.20 -4.40 22.85
C HIS A 246 -2.72 -3.04 23.30
N HIS A 247 -2.34 -1.98 22.60
CA HIS A 247 -2.52 -0.60 23.06
C HIS A 247 -2.56 0.39 21.89
N VAL A 248 -3.25 1.52 22.07
CA VAL A 248 -3.30 2.63 21.11
C VAL A 248 -3.05 3.94 21.86
N GLU A 249 -2.09 4.74 21.41
CA GLU A 249 -1.88 6.13 21.87
C GLU A 249 -2.14 7.08 20.71
N GLN A 250 -2.91 8.14 20.98
CA GLN A 250 -3.26 9.15 19.98
C GLN A 250 -2.39 10.39 20.17
N PHE A 251 -1.87 10.92 19.08
CA PHE A 251 -1.00 12.08 19.08
C PHE A 251 -1.51 13.14 18.12
N SER A 252 -1.31 14.41 18.47
CA SER A 252 -1.42 15.52 17.54
C SER A 252 -0.03 15.92 17.06
N THR A 253 0.09 16.27 15.78
CA THR A 253 1.35 16.74 15.21
C THR A 253 1.43 18.26 15.22
N PRO A 254 2.65 18.85 15.22
CA PRO A 254 2.83 20.29 15.24
C PRO A 254 2.54 20.95 13.88
N SER A 255 2.23 20.18 12.82
CA SER A 255 1.73 20.77 11.57
C SER A 255 0.38 21.41 11.88
N GLY A 256 0.24 22.71 11.61
CA GLY A 256 -0.84 23.57 12.13
C GLY A 256 -2.30 23.16 11.87
N ASN A 257 -2.54 22.00 11.27
CA ASN A 257 -3.84 21.37 11.09
C ASN A 257 -4.21 20.39 12.23
N HIS A 258 -3.38 20.25 13.28
CA HIS A 258 -3.64 19.37 14.43
C HIS A 258 -4.08 17.95 14.01
N VAL A 259 -3.35 17.36 13.06
CA VAL A 259 -3.76 16.06 12.49
C VAL A 259 -3.48 14.93 13.48
N ARG A 260 -4.42 13.98 13.58
CA ARG A 260 -4.33 12.82 14.48
C ARG A 260 -3.39 11.75 13.92
N VAL A 261 -2.51 11.25 14.76
CA VAL A 261 -1.68 10.06 14.52
C VAL A 261 -1.98 9.03 15.60
N ASP A 262 -2.42 7.85 15.19
CA ASP A 262 -2.71 6.73 16.07
C ASP A 262 -1.51 5.77 16.06
N VAL A 263 -0.83 5.62 17.19
CA VAL A 263 0.29 4.69 17.35
C VAL A 263 -0.19 3.44 18.05
N ILE A 264 -0.14 2.32 17.35
CA ILE A 264 -0.77 1.06 17.70
C ILE A 264 0.31 0.03 18.02
N THR A 265 0.28 -0.54 19.23
CA THR A 265 1.22 -1.58 19.67
C THR A 265 0.73 -2.96 19.23
N ALA A 266 1.55 -3.70 18.49
CA ALA A 266 1.25 -5.11 18.19
C ALA A 266 1.32 -6.00 19.43
N LEU A 267 0.56 -7.10 19.43
CA LEU A 267 0.69 -8.15 20.46
C LEU A 267 1.95 -8.98 20.31
N SER A 268 2.63 -8.87 19.17
CA SER A 268 3.87 -9.56 18.89
C SER A 268 4.95 -8.56 18.50
N ASP A 269 6.15 -9.08 18.35
CA ASP A 269 7.30 -8.35 17.86
C ASP A 269 7.31 -8.20 16.33
N ASN A 270 6.16 -8.41 15.67
CA ASN A 270 5.93 -8.16 14.25
C ASN A 270 4.70 -7.25 14.06
N PRO A 271 4.84 -6.06 13.46
CA PRO A 271 3.75 -5.09 13.38
C PRO A 271 2.62 -5.51 12.43
N VAL A 272 2.90 -6.43 11.49
CA VAL A 272 1.89 -6.97 10.56
C VAL A 272 0.92 -7.92 11.25
N TYR A 273 1.28 -8.44 12.42
CA TYR A 273 0.41 -9.32 13.21
C TYR A 273 -0.95 -8.68 13.51
N CYS A 274 -0.97 -7.37 13.76
CA CYS A 274 -2.23 -6.64 13.91
C CYS A 274 -3.10 -6.73 12.66
N LEU A 275 -2.49 -6.51 11.48
CA LEU A 275 -3.16 -6.46 10.19
C LEU A 275 -3.88 -7.77 9.85
N GLN A 276 -3.28 -8.91 10.18
CA GLN A 276 -3.89 -10.25 10.00
C GLN A 276 -5.18 -10.43 10.82
N ARG A 277 -5.30 -9.70 11.94
CA ARG A 277 -6.46 -9.79 12.82
C ARG A 277 -7.53 -8.76 12.50
N PHE A 278 -7.32 -7.85 11.55
CA PHE A 278 -8.35 -6.90 11.15
C PHE A 278 -9.62 -7.58 10.66
N TRP A 279 -10.70 -6.82 10.74
CA TRP A 279 -12.04 -7.26 10.39
C TRP A 279 -12.25 -7.37 8.88
N SER A 280 -11.39 -6.78 8.02
CA SER A 280 -11.50 -6.84 6.55
C SER A 280 -10.15 -6.94 5.85
N GLN A 281 -10.14 -7.55 4.66
CA GLN A 281 -8.98 -7.64 3.77
C GLN A 281 -8.52 -6.28 3.23
N LEU A 282 -9.42 -5.31 3.05
CA LEU A 282 -9.12 -3.98 2.50
C LEU A 282 -8.07 -3.19 3.29
N VAL A 283 -7.92 -3.52 4.57
CA VAL A 283 -6.99 -2.84 5.47
C VAL A 283 -5.69 -3.63 5.68
N MET A 284 -5.50 -4.74 4.96
CA MET A 284 -4.27 -5.53 4.99
C MET A 284 -3.21 -4.99 4.03
N ASN A 285 -3.03 -3.68 4.07
CA ASN A 285 -2.10 -2.92 3.24
C ASN A 285 -1.17 -2.14 4.16
N PHE A 286 0.12 -2.07 3.87
CA PHE A 286 1.03 -1.28 4.67
C PHE A 286 2.14 -0.63 3.85
N LEU A 287 2.65 0.46 4.38
CA LEU A 287 3.74 1.24 3.83
C LEU A 287 4.90 1.26 4.82
N ARG A 288 6.08 1.27 4.26
CA ARG A 288 7.33 1.58 4.93
C ARG A 288 8.01 2.70 4.19
N SER A 289 9.07 3.23 4.78
CA SER A 289 9.92 4.22 4.11
C SER A 289 10.52 3.74 2.78
N ASP A 290 10.72 2.42 2.64
CA ASP A 290 11.47 1.77 1.57
C ASP A 290 10.63 0.82 0.71
N ALA A 291 9.38 0.52 1.09
CA ALA A 291 8.51 -0.40 0.39
C ALA A 291 7.02 -0.10 0.63
N CYS A 292 6.17 -0.53 -0.31
CA CYS A 292 4.73 -0.62 -0.13
C CYS A 292 4.26 -2.06 -0.36
N VAL A 293 3.30 -2.50 0.45
CA VAL A 293 2.74 -3.85 0.41
C VAL A 293 1.21 -3.79 0.38
N CYS A 294 0.61 -4.43 -0.61
CA CYS A 294 -0.83 -4.65 -0.68
C CYS A 294 -1.14 -6.15 -0.55
N GLY A 295 -1.81 -6.54 0.54
CA GLY A 295 -2.05 -7.94 0.85
C GLY A 295 -3.01 -8.62 -0.12
N PHE A 296 -4.02 -7.89 -0.59
CA PHE A 296 -5.07 -8.38 -1.48
C PHE A 296 -5.20 -7.45 -2.69
N PRO A 297 -4.22 -7.49 -3.63
CA PRO A 297 -4.15 -6.51 -4.70
C PRO A 297 -5.30 -6.60 -5.68
N LEU A 298 -5.85 -7.79 -5.93
CA LEU A 298 -6.98 -7.94 -6.85
C LEU A 298 -8.22 -7.23 -6.28
N GLU A 299 -8.58 -7.57 -5.05
CA GLU A 299 -9.74 -7.06 -4.35
C GLU A 299 -9.58 -5.57 -4.03
N THR A 300 -8.45 -5.19 -3.43
CA THR A 300 -8.17 -3.79 -3.04
C THR A 300 -8.25 -2.86 -4.25
N LEU A 301 -7.58 -3.19 -5.37
CA LEU A 301 -7.53 -2.31 -6.54
C LEU A 301 -8.85 -2.26 -7.31
N GLN A 302 -9.73 -3.25 -7.13
CA GLN A 302 -11.07 -3.26 -7.72
C GLN A 302 -12.13 -2.64 -6.80
N GLY A 303 -11.75 -2.23 -5.57
CA GLY A 303 -12.70 -1.70 -4.60
C GLY A 303 -13.57 -2.77 -3.93
N TYR A 304 -13.13 -4.03 -3.95
CA TYR A 304 -13.81 -5.15 -3.30
C TYR A 304 -13.04 -5.60 -2.06
N GLY A 305 -13.74 -6.24 -1.12
CA GLY A 305 -13.07 -7.01 -0.08
C GLY A 305 -14.02 -7.79 0.79
N ASN A 306 -13.48 -8.79 1.47
CA ASN A 306 -14.26 -9.57 2.41
C ASN A 306 -14.08 -9.08 3.85
N TYR A 307 -15.08 -9.31 4.70
CA TYR A 307 -15.00 -9.04 6.13
C TYR A 307 -15.36 -10.25 7.01
N LYS A 308 -14.88 -10.24 8.25
CA LYS A 308 -15.14 -11.28 9.26
C LYS A 308 -16.57 -11.15 9.80
N SER A 309 -17.33 -12.23 9.70
CA SER A 309 -18.67 -12.38 10.29
C SER A 309 -18.59 -13.19 11.60
N PRO A 310 -19.37 -12.88 12.65
CA PRO A 310 -20.35 -11.79 12.74
C PRO A 310 -19.70 -10.41 12.92
N ILE A 311 -20.37 -9.37 12.41
CA ILE A 311 -19.95 -7.97 12.59
C ILE A 311 -20.22 -7.54 14.03
N THR A 312 -19.18 -7.09 14.74
CA THR A 312 -19.35 -6.38 16.01
C THR A 312 -19.86 -4.96 15.77
N PRO A 313 -20.52 -4.29 16.74
CA PRO A 313 -20.98 -2.90 16.56
C PRO A 313 -19.88 -1.94 16.10
N ARG A 314 -18.66 -2.09 16.64
CA ARG A 314 -17.48 -1.33 16.22
C ARG A 314 -17.10 -1.59 14.76
N ASN A 315 -17.13 -2.85 14.34
CA ASN A 315 -16.86 -3.22 12.95
C ASN A 315 -17.97 -2.74 12.01
N GLY A 316 -19.21 -2.59 12.49
CA GLY A 316 -20.32 -2.02 11.72
C GLY A 316 -20.05 -0.57 11.30
N VAL A 317 -19.60 0.27 12.24
CA VAL A 317 -19.20 1.66 11.93
C VAL A 317 -18.06 1.69 10.90
N ALA A 318 -17.07 0.80 11.04
CA ALA A 318 -15.99 0.70 10.07
C ALA A 318 -16.50 0.24 8.70
N LEU A 319 -17.39 -0.75 8.65
CA LEU A 319 -18.01 -1.25 7.42
C LEU A 319 -18.76 -0.14 6.68
N ASP A 320 -19.58 0.64 7.38
CA ASP A 320 -20.33 1.76 6.80
C ASP A 320 -19.38 2.85 6.28
N LYS A 321 -18.31 3.15 7.03
CA LYS A 321 -17.24 4.05 6.60
C LYS A 321 -16.63 3.60 5.28
N TYR A 322 -16.25 2.33 5.10
CA TYR A 322 -15.68 1.88 3.82
C TYR A 322 -16.72 1.79 2.70
N ARG A 323 -17.98 1.42 2.99
CA ARG A 323 -19.05 1.48 1.98
C ARG A 323 -19.28 2.90 1.47
N SER A 324 -19.27 3.91 2.35
CA SER A 324 -19.39 5.32 1.96
C SER A 324 -18.24 5.81 1.07
N ARG A 325 -17.10 5.12 1.10
CA ARG A 325 -15.92 5.38 0.26
C ARG A 325 -15.97 4.66 -1.10
N GLY A 326 -17.07 3.98 -1.40
CA GLY A 326 -17.30 3.28 -2.66
C GLY A 326 -16.83 1.83 -2.68
N PHE A 327 -16.49 1.24 -1.52
CA PHE A 327 -16.08 -0.16 -1.46
C PHE A 327 -17.27 -1.13 -1.38
N HIS A 328 -17.16 -2.23 -2.13
CA HIS A 328 -18.07 -3.36 -2.07
C HIS A 328 -17.51 -4.39 -1.08
N LEU A 329 -18.19 -4.52 0.07
CA LEU A 329 -17.76 -5.36 1.17
C LEU A 329 -18.75 -6.49 1.43
N GLU A 330 -18.27 -7.72 1.30
CA GLU A 330 -19.06 -8.95 1.46
C GLU A 330 -18.66 -9.73 2.71
N PRO A 331 -19.62 -10.38 3.39
CA PRO A 331 -19.30 -11.27 4.50
C PRO A 331 -18.52 -12.46 3.95
N ARG A 332 -17.39 -12.77 4.57
CA ARG A 332 -16.63 -13.97 4.21
C ARG A 332 -17.42 -15.22 4.62
N THR A 333 -17.62 -16.15 3.69
CA THR A 333 -18.20 -17.46 4.00
C THR A 333 -17.22 -18.23 4.89
N HIS A 334 -17.71 -18.87 5.95
CA HIS A 334 -16.87 -19.46 7.00
C HIS A 334 -15.89 -20.54 6.49
N GLY A 335 -16.11 -21.12 5.30
CA GLY A 335 -15.22 -22.10 4.68
C GLY A 335 -13.94 -21.50 4.08
N GLU A 336 -13.99 -20.30 3.50
CA GLU A 336 -12.88 -19.73 2.72
C GLU A 336 -11.73 -19.12 3.55
N LEU A 337 -11.83 -19.19 4.89
CA LEU A 337 -10.79 -18.75 5.83
C LEU A 337 -10.08 -19.91 6.51
N ASN A 338 -10.77 -21.01 6.74
CA ASN A 338 -10.22 -22.16 7.47
C ASN A 338 -9.38 -23.07 6.58
N ASP A 339 -9.47 -22.94 5.25
CA ASP A 339 -8.69 -23.73 4.30
C ASP A 339 -7.24 -23.24 4.12
N ASN A 340 -6.87 -22.11 4.74
CA ASN A 340 -5.47 -21.84 5.05
C ASN A 340 -5.30 -21.78 6.57
N PRO A 341 -5.12 -22.94 7.24
CA PRO A 341 -5.10 -23.04 8.70
C PRO A 341 -3.90 -22.34 9.34
N ASN A 342 -3.06 -21.64 8.55
CA ASN A 342 -1.91 -20.95 9.04
C ASN A 342 -2.27 -19.51 9.47
N PRO A 343 -2.44 -19.23 10.78
CA PRO A 343 -2.65 -17.87 11.29
C PRO A 343 -1.49 -16.92 10.97
N ALA A 344 -0.34 -17.45 10.52
CA ALA A 344 0.78 -16.66 10.07
C ALA A 344 0.66 -16.17 8.62
N SER A 345 -0.31 -16.65 7.83
CA SER A 345 -0.50 -16.22 6.44
C SER A 345 -0.91 -14.74 6.35
N PHE A 346 -0.30 -14.00 5.43
CA PHE A 346 -0.58 -12.59 5.19
C PHE A 346 -1.02 -12.38 3.75
N GLY A 347 -2.22 -11.84 3.56
CA GLY A 347 -2.71 -11.48 2.24
C GLY A 347 -3.35 -12.65 1.48
N GLY A 348 -3.56 -12.42 0.17
CA GLY A 348 -3.83 -13.48 -0.79
C GLY A 348 -2.56 -14.27 -1.13
N PRO A 349 -2.61 -15.18 -2.11
CA PRO A 349 -1.46 -16.00 -2.49
C PRO A 349 -0.27 -15.17 -2.98
N THR A 350 -0.52 -13.98 -3.52
CA THR A 350 0.48 -13.11 -4.14
C THR A 350 0.27 -11.63 -3.74
N PRO A 351 0.65 -11.22 -2.52
CA PRO A 351 0.66 -9.81 -2.16
C PRO A 351 1.55 -9.02 -3.12
N LEU A 352 1.13 -7.79 -3.41
CA LEU A 352 1.91 -6.85 -4.20
C LEU A 352 2.98 -6.22 -3.31
N VAL A 353 4.25 -6.51 -3.56
CA VAL A 353 5.39 -6.02 -2.76
C VAL A 353 6.35 -5.23 -3.63
N TRP A 354 6.41 -3.91 -3.42
CA TRP A 354 7.15 -3.00 -4.28
C TRP A 354 8.11 -2.09 -3.52
N PRO A 355 9.38 -2.01 -3.92
CA PRO A 355 10.32 -1.06 -3.33
C PRO A 355 9.98 0.37 -3.76
N LEU A 356 10.17 1.30 -2.82
CA LEU A 356 10.05 2.75 -2.99
C LEU A 356 11.42 3.43 -3.13
N THR A 357 12.52 2.68 -3.06
CA THR A 357 13.88 3.19 -3.26
C THR A 357 14.42 2.68 -4.59
N ALA A 358 14.89 3.60 -5.43
CA ALA A 358 15.45 3.25 -6.73
C ALA A 358 16.66 2.32 -6.57
N GLY A 359 16.74 1.29 -7.41
CA GLY A 359 17.83 0.31 -7.40
C GLY A 359 17.72 -0.82 -6.37
N LEU A 360 16.77 -0.77 -5.42
CA LEU A 360 16.50 -1.92 -4.56
C LEU A 360 15.65 -2.95 -5.29
N ARG A 361 16.04 -4.23 -5.25
CA ARG A 361 15.17 -5.32 -5.69
C ARG A 361 14.25 -5.74 -4.56
N THR A 362 13.12 -6.36 -4.90
CA THR A 362 12.20 -6.91 -3.90
C THR A 362 12.89 -7.92 -2.98
N SER A 363 13.84 -8.70 -3.48
CA SER A 363 14.66 -9.63 -2.70
C SER A 363 15.58 -8.95 -1.67
N ASP A 364 15.90 -7.68 -1.90
CA ASP A 364 16.78 -6.91 -1.02
C ASP A 364 15.96 -6.19 0.09
N LEU A 365 14.62 -6.30 0.06
CA LEU A 365 13.75 -5.70 1.06
C LEU A 365 13.66 -6.58 2.30
N HIS A 366 14.08 -6.03 3.44
CA HIS A 366 13.85 -6.65 4.74
C HIS A 366 12.44 -6.31 5.23
N LEU A 367 11.47 -7.21 5.03
CA LEU A 367 10.06 -6.98 5.33
C LEU A 367 9.56 -7.75 6.57
N PRO A 368 8.51 -7.25 7.26
CA PRO A 368 7.83 -8.00 8.33
C PRO A 368 7.06 -9.23 7.82
N ILE A 369 7.10 -9.49 6.51
CA ILE A 369 6.55 -10.68 5.87
C ILE A 369 7.63 -11.31 5.00
N GLN A 370 7.55 -12.62 4.80
CA GLN A 370 8.47 -13.38 3.96
C GLN A 370 7.71 -14.33 3.03
N PRO A 371 8.17 -14.51 1.79
CA PRO A 371 7.58 -15.49 0.90
C PRO A 371 7.89 -16.91 1.37
N THR A 372 6.92 -17.81 1.21
CA THR A 372 7.01 -19.26 1.41
C THR A 372 6.42 -19.97 0.20
N ILE A 373 6.50 -21.30 0.16
CA ILE A 373 5.87 -22.08 -0.91
C ILE A 373 4.33 -21.96 -0.89
N ASP A 374 3.75 -21.73 0.30
CA ASP A 374 2.31 -21.66 0.53
C ASP A 374 1.77 -20.21 0.58
N GLY A 375 2.59 -19.23 0.18
CA GLY A 375 2.20 -17.82 0.15
C GLY A 375 3.17 -16.93 0.91
N TRP A 376 2.64 -16.06 1.78
CA TRP A 376 3.46 -15.13 2.56
C TRP A 376 3.12 -15.27 4.03
N ILE A 377 4.15 -15.37 4.87
CA ILE A 377 3.98 -15.48 6.31
C ILE A 377 4.62 -14.30 7.03
N THR A 378 4.17 -14.02 8.25
CA THR A 378 4.88 -13.10 9.15
C THR A 378 6.28 -13.62 9.48
N SER A 379 7.27 -12.74 9.40
CA SER A 379 8.64 -13.06 9.82
C SER A 379 8.68 -13.11 11.36
N SER A 380 8.94 -14.30 11.92
CA SER A 380 9.16 -14.49 13.36
C SER A 380 10.46 -13.84 13.84
N SER A 381 11.43 -13.65 12.95
CA SER A 381 12.72 -13.01 13.24
C SER A 381 12.71 -11.48 13.08
N TRP A 382 11.55 -10.86 12.81
CA TRP A 382 11.43 -9.43 12.51
C TRP A 382 12.10 -8.52 13.55
N ALA A 383 11.90 -8.79 14.84
CA ALA A 383 12.50 -7.98 15.91
C ALA A 383 14.02 -8.18 16.05
N ALA A 384 14.56 -9.33 15.67
CA ALA A 384 16.00 -9.54 15.62
C ALA A 384 16.61 -8.72 14.48
N ALA A 385 16.04 -8.84 13.28
CA ALA A 385 16.61 -8.23 12.10
C ALA A 385 16.41 -6.70 12.02
N THR A 386 15.39 -6.15 12.68
CA THR A 386 15.26 -4.68 12.86
C THR A 386 16.42 -4.09 13.66
N ARG A 387 16.94 -4.82 14.67
CA ARG A 387 18.07 -4.37 15.49
C ARG A 387 19.36 -4.30 14.67
N GLU A 388 19.57 -5.26 13.76
CA GLU A 388 20.73 -5.27 12.87
C GLU A 388 20.65 -4.17 11.80
N HIS A 389 19.48 -3.99 11.18
CA HIS A 389 19.28 -2.97 10.15
C HIS A 389 19.41 -1.53 10.68
N SER A 390 19.12 -1.30 11.96
CA SER A 390 19.31 0.01 12.61
C SER A 390 20.78 0.47 12.62
N LEU A 391 21.72 -0.44 12.39
CA LEU A 391 23.15 -0.14 12.34
C LEU A 391 23.64 0.22 10.93
N ILE A 392 22.83 -0.04 9.91
CA ILE A 392 23.18 0.31 8.53
C ILE A 392 22.80 1.78 8.33
N PRO A 393 23.77 2.69 8.11
CA PRO A 393 23.45 4.08 7.82
C PRO A 393 22.52 4.14 6.60
N PRO A 394 21.53 5.04 6.56
CA PRO A 394 20.64 5.17 5.41
C PRO A 394 21.51 5.29 4.15
N PRO A 395 21.24 4.50 3.09
CA PRO A 395 22.04 4.53 1.87
C PRO A 395 22.08 5.97 1.40
N ASN A 396 23.27 6.57 1.52
CA ASN A 396 23.66 7.96 1.28
C ASN A 396 22.53 8.94 0.94
N THR A 397 22.46 10.03 1.71
CA THR A 397 22.00 11.35 1.27
C THR A 397 22.71 11.74 -0.03
N LEU A 398 22.28 11.19 -1.16
CA LEU A 398 22.51 11.75 -2.48
C LEU A 398 21.82 13.12 -2.43
N HIS A 399 22.62 14.17 -2.27
CA HIS A 399 22.17 15.55 -2.30
C HIS A 399 21.17 15.71 -3.44
N ALA A 400 19.93 16.05 -3.08
CA ALA A 400 18.87 16.35 -4.05
C ALA A 400 19.24 17.56 -4.94
N ASP A 401 20.27 18.32 -4.57
CA ASP A 401 20.69 19.54 -5.26
C ASP A 401 21.43 19.29 -6.59
N ASN A 402 21.77 18.05 -6.94
CA ASN A 402 22.33 17.70 -8.26
C ASN A 402 21.25 17.20 -9.25
N LEU A 403 19.96 17.47 -9.01
CA LEU A 403 18.87 16.97 -9.86
C LEU A 403 18.73 17.65 -11.23
N PHE A 404 19.33 18.83 -11.44
CA PHE A 404 19.35 19.52 -12.73
C PHE A 404 20.69 19.42 -13.48
N ASP A 405 21.75 18.93 -12.83
CA ASP A 405 23.04 18.58 -13.43
C ASP A 405 23.13 17.08 -13.74
N LEU A 406 22.02 16.49 -14.19
CA LEU A 406 22.17 15.34 -15.08
C LEU A 406 22.69 15.92 -16.40
N PRO A 407 23.96 15.71 -16.80
CA PRO A 407 24.35 16.02 -18.16
C PRO A 407 23.34 15.30 -19.02
N LEU A 408 22.70 16.05 -19.93
CA LEU A 408 21.84 15.58 -21.01
C LEU A 408 22.09 14.09 -21.18
N ILE A 409 21.17 13.24 -20.72
CA ILE A 409 21.35 11.79 -20.81
C ILE A 409 21.43 11.52 -22.30
N ARG A 410 22.65 11.55 -22.87
CA ARG A 410 23.03 10.72 -23.99
C ARG A 410 22.79 9.35 -23.42
N VAL A 411 21.63 8.80 -23.74
CA VAL A 411 21.40 7.37 -23.73
C VAL A 411 22.59 6.81 -24.49
N VAL A 412 23.59 6.33 -23.76
CA VAL A 412 24.68 5.59 -24.36
C VAL A 412 24.00 4.34 -24.85
N LEU A 413 23.75 4.33 -26.16
CA LEU A 413 23.30 3.19 -26.92
C LEU A 413 24.29 2.06 -26.62
N CYS A 414 23.92 1.16 -25.71
CA CYS A 414 24.54 -0.16 -25.71
C CYS A 414 24.02 -0.84 -26.98
N ASN A 415 24.77 -0.66 -28.08
CA ASN A 415 24.72 -1.57 -29.21
C ASN A 415 25.02 -2.96 -28.66
N VAL A 416 23.98 -3.76 -28.46
CA VAL A 416 24.14 -5.21 -28.47
C VAL A 416 24.48 -5.54 -29.91
N ALA A 417 25.73 -5.92 -30.15
CA ALA A 417 26.14 -6.45 -31.44
C ALA A 417 25.23 -7.64 -31.80
N PRO A 418 24.79 -7.79 -33.06
CA PRO A 418 24.15 -9.02 -33.49
C PRO A 418 25.21 -10.12 -33.44
N ASP A 419 24.98 -11.13 -32.59
CA ASP A 419 25.72 -12.38 -32.65
C ASP A 419 25.27 -13.11 -33.92
N GLU A 420 26.03 -12.92 -35.00
CA GLU A 420 25.99 -13.76 -36.18
C GLU A 420 26.73 -15.08 -35.88
N SER A 421 26.04 -16.01 -35.24
CA SER A 421 26.43 -17.41 -35.32
C SER A 421 25.22 -18.29 -35.06
N PHE A 422 24.49 -18.68 -36.13
CA PHE A 422 23.86 -20.00 -36.27
C PHE A 422 23.06 -20.08 -37.59
N TYR A 423 23.77 -20.27 -38.71
CA TYR A 423 23.25 -20.93 -39.90
C TYR A 423 24.41 -21.62 -40.63
N HIS A 424 24.59 -22.92 -40.39
CA HIS A 424 24.89 -23.93 -41.40
C HIS A 424 25.04 -25.31 -40.73
N ASN A 425 24.06 -26.18 -40.94
CA ASN A 425 24.27 -27.51 -41.51
C ASN A 425 22.92 -28.16 -41.86
N THR A 426 22.72 -28.30 -43.16
CA THR A 426 21.72 -29.17 -43.80
C THR A 426 22.43 -30.41 -44.36
N PHE A 427 21.66 -31.49 -44.50
CA PHE A 427 21.95 -32.85 -45.00
C PHE A 427 22.55 -33.78 -43.93
N GLU A 428 21.94 -34.90 -43.54
CA GLU A 428 20.99 -35.83 -44.19
C GLU A 428 19.67 -36.06 -43.43
#